data_AF-A0A9P6WVF5-F1
#
_entry.id   AF-A0A9P6WVF5-F1
#
_cell.length_a   1.000
_cell.length_b   1.000
_cell.length_c   1.000
_cell.angle_alpha   90.00
_cell.angle_beta   90.00
_cell.angle_gamma   90.00
#
_symmetry.space_group_name_H-M   'P 1'
#
loop_
_entity.id
_entity.type
_entity.pdbx_description
1 polymer ?
#
loop_
_entity_poly.entity_id
_entity_poly.type
_entity_poly.pdbx_seq_one_letter_code
_entity_poly.pdbx_strand_id
1 'polypeptide(L)'
;MELKNQGPSTCFAIVATITFGKTNKDGKIQYGSALRHRDVEVCPHGAFAQYFFSLFHHQNLPFPNFSTRRDWYDTYLFPNTTGDGSITYSEQAKIYKQVLRYCGVHSSKLTHINRKSAINMVANEGVSGDQQRQVGRWGSDRMVGCYLSGLPVDAIKVLAGFTTRKGDYFINRGSIEPSEELRKMVFPWIEYWREKFYRKEVEDDIAGPNFLDLMDYLRTVFLQDSVVLKGKYPGSFIWSHSIFDTDIYKDYEERLSAAIAANDENSYEVRV
;
A
#
# COMPACT_ATOMS: atom_id res chain seq x y z
N MET A 1 -5.21 -4.89 7.67
CA MET A 1 -5.19 -5.42 9.05
C MET A 1 -4.62 -4.35 9.98
N GLU A 2 -5.33 -3.94 11.02
CA GLU A 2 -4.82 -2.95 11.98
C GLU A 2 -3.80 -3.57 12.95
N LEU A 3 -2.69 -2.87 13.18
CA LEU A 3 -1.67 -3.17 14.18
C LEU A 3 -1.78 -2.17 15.32
N LYS A 4 -2.28 -2.62 16.47
CA LYS A 4 -2.49 -1.76 17.64
C LYS A 4 -1.16 -1.38 18.30
N ASN A 5 -1.16 -0.26 19.01
CA ASN A 5 -0.07 0.20 19.89
C ASN A 5 1.29 0.40 19.18
N GLN A 6 1.29 0.74 17.89
CA GLN A 6 2.54 0.98 17.15
C GLN A 6 3.05 2.43 17.28
N GLY A 7 2.15 3.38 17.55
CA GLY A 7 2.43 4.80 17.63
C GLY A 7 1.15 5.64 17.65
N PRO A 8 1.28 6.97 17.60
CA PRO A 8 0.15 7.89 17.61
C PRO A 8 -0.73 7.79 16.35
N SER A 9 -0.17 7.36 15.20
CA SER A 9 -0.96 7.14 13.99
C SER A 9 -1.54 5.73 13.95
N THR A 10 -2.75 5.60 13.42
CA THR A 10 -3.34 4.29 13.13
C THR A 10 -2.46 3.52 12.16
N CYS A 11 -2.07 2.31 12.54
CA CYS A 11 -1.15 1.49 11.77
C CYS A 11 -1.92 0.36 11.08
N PHE A 12 -2.00 0.42 9.76
CA PHE A 12 -2.60 -0.63 8.94
C PHE A 12 -1.53 -1.33 8.11
N ALA A 13 -1.60 -2.67 8.11
CA ALA A 13 -0.86 -3.51 7.19
C ALA A 13 -1.74 -3.94 6.02
N ILE A 14 -1.27 -3.64 4.80
CA ILE A 14 -1.73 -4.33 3.59
C ILE A 14 -1.05 -5.70 3.57
N VAL A 15 -1.84 -6.76 3.54
CA VAL A 15 -1.36 -8.15 3.58
C VAL A 15 -1.67 -8.81 2.25
N ALA A 16 -0.65 -9.37 1.61
CA ALA A 16 -0.78 -10.19 0.41
C ALA A 16 -0.59 -11.65 0.78
N THR A 17 -1.60 -12.46 0.51
CA THR A 17 -1.53 -13.92 0.68
C THR A 17 -0.84 -14.53 -0.53
N ILE A 18 0.09 -15.45 -0.29
CA ILE A 18 0.89 -16.12 -1.31
C ILE A 18 0.67 -17.60 -1.16
N THR A 19 -0.15 -18.13 -2.05
CA THR A 19 -0.56 -19.54 -2.07
C THR A 19 0.34 -20.39 -2.96
N PHE A 20 0.98 -19.79 -3.97
CA PHE A 20 1.85 -20.50 -4.92
C PHE A 20 3.19 -19.76 -5.12
N GLY A 21 4.27 -20.52 -5.29
CA GLY A 21 5.59 -19.97 -5.58
C GLY A 21 6.62 -21.06 -5.88
N LYS A 22 7.66 -20.72 -6.66
CA LYS A 22 8.70 -21.66 -7.12
C LYS A 22 9.36 -22.47 -5.99
N THR A 23 9.45 -21.89 -4.80
CA THR A 23 10.07 -22.51 -3.60
C THR A 23 9.05 -23.04 -2.61
N ASN A 24 7.75 -22.86 -2.84
CA ASN A 24 6.68 -23.33 -1.96
C ASN A 24 6.16 -24.70 -2.42
N LYS A 25 7.03 -25.72 -2.34
CA LYS A 25 6.69 -27.08 -2.79
C LYS A 25 5.65 -27.78 -1.91
N ASP A 26 5.48 -27.30 -0.68
CA ASP A 26 4.61 -27.90 0.34
C ASP A 26 3.20 -27.27 0.38
N GLY A 27 2.91 -26.30 -0.50
CA GLY A 27 1.60 -25.61 -0.53
C GLY A 27 1.29 -24.76 0.71
N LYS A 28 2.31 -24.36 1.48
CA LYS A 28 2.11 -23.56 2.71
C LYS A 28 1.68 -22.15 2.35
N ILE A 29 0.66 -21.62 3.02
CA ILE A 29 0.27 -20.21 2.85
C ILE A 29 1.38 -19.32 3.42
N GLN A 30 1.90 -18.42 2.59
CA GLN A 30 2.86 -17.40 3.00
C GLN A 30 2.21 -16.03 2.94
N TYR A 31 2.75 -15.07 3.70
CA TYR A 31 2.25 -13.70 3.72
C TYR A 31 3.35 -12.71 3.34
N GLY A 32 3.01 -11.75 2.49
CA GLY A 32 3.70 -10.48 2.37
C GLY A 32 2.93 -9.42 3.12
N SER A 33 3.61 -8.46 3.73
CA SER A 33 2.94 -7.31 4.33
C SER A 33 3.78 -6.06 4.14
N ALA A 34 3.09 -4.92 4.15
CA ALA A 34 3.69 -3.61 4.12
C ALA A 34 2.89 -2.67 5.03
N LEU A 35 3.54 -1.63 5.56
CA LEU A 35 2.91 -0.52 6.28
C LEU A 35 2.98 0.76 5.44
N ARG A 36 2.26 1.82 5.84
CA ARG A 36 2.52 3.15 5.26
C ARG A 36 3.95 3.55 5.62
N HIS A 37 4.69 3.99 4.62
CA HIS A 37 6.05 4.47 4.82
C HIS A 37 6.05 5.92 5.31
N ARG A 38 6.99 6.30 6.17
CA ARG A 38 7.17 7.69 6.65
C ARG A 38 7.36 8.67 5.49
N ASP A 39 8.21 8.27 4.54
CA ASP A 39 8.43 8.96 3.28
C ASP A 39 7.34 8.56 2.28
N VAL A 40 6.66 9.57 1.76
CA VAL A 40 5.53 9.42 0.84
C VAL A 40 5.95 8.81 -0.50
N GLU A 41 7.18 9.05 -0.95
CA GLU A 41 7.62 8.67 -2.32
C GLU A 41 7.87 7.17 -2.47
N VAL A 42 8.14 6.49 -1.36
CA VAL A 42 8.36 5.04 -1.29
C VAL A 42 7.24 4.32 -0.53
N CYS A 43 6.12 5.00 -0.30
CA CYS A 43 4.97 4.45 0.43
C CYS A 43 4.19 3.46 -0.44
N PRO A 44 4.14 2.16 -0.09
CA PRO A 44 3.41 1.18 -0.90
C PRO A 44 1.90 1.39 -0.87
N HIS A 45 1.36 1.98 0.21
CA HIS A 45 -0.08 2.26 0.32
C HIS A 45 -0.45 3.44 -0.58
N GLY A 46 0.37 4.49 -0.57
CA GLY A 46 0.24 5.63 -1.48
C GLY A 46 0.39 5.24 -2.95
N ALA A 47 1.32 4.32 -3.24
CA ALA A 47 1.50 3.76 -4.58
C ALA A 47 0.26 2.98 -5.04
N PHE A 48 -0.32 2.11 -4.20
CA PHE A 48 -1.58 1.43 -4.54
C PHE A 48 -2.74 2.40 -4.73
N ALA A 49 -2.87 3.39 -3.84
CA ALA A 49 -3.91 4.40 -3.91
C ALA A 49 -3.84 5.19 -5.24
N GLN A 50 -2.66 5.68 -5.62
CA GLN A 50 -2.45 6.36 -6.90
C GLN A 50 -2.64 5.44 -8.10
N TYR A 51 -2.19 4.19 -8.01
CA TYR A 51 -2.40 3.20 -9.07
C TYR A 51 -3.89 3.00 -9.35
N PHE A 52 -4.69 2.67 -8.32
CA PHE A 52 -6.14 2.52 -8.50
C PHE A 52 -6.82 3.81 -8.95
N PHE A 53 -6.38 4.97 -8.44
CA PHE A 53 -6.88 6.26 -8.91
C PHE A 53 -6.63 6.45 -10.40
N SER A 54 -5.42 6.13 -10.87
CA SER A 54 -5.07 6.20 -12.28
C SER A 54 -5.91 5.25 -13.15
N LEU A 55 -6.25 4.06 -12.64
CA LEU A 55 -7.07 3.10 -13.38
C LEU A 55 -8.52 3.58 -13.51
N PHE A 56 -9.15 3.95 -12.40
CA PHE A 56 -10.59 4.18 -12.37
C PHE A 56 -11.00 5.61 -12.72
N HIS A 57 -10.20 6.62 -12.35
CA HIS A 57 -10.53 8.03 -12.61
C HIS A 57 -9.88 8.57 -13.87
N HIS A 58 -8.62 8.21 -14.15
CA HIS A 58 -7.92 8.72 -15.34
C HIS A 58 -8.12 7.86 -16.58
N GLN A 59 -7.96 6.54 -16.44
CA GLN A 59 -8.12 5.61 -17.56
C GLN A 59 -9.57 5.18 -17.78
N ASN A 60 -10.49 5.58 -16.89
CA ASN A 60 -11.91 5.21 -16.94
C ASN A 60 -12.14 3.69 -17.05
N LEU A 61 -11.24 2.87 -16.49
CA LEU A 61 -11.48 1.45 -16.37
C LEU A 61 -12.67 1.21 -15.44
N PRO A 62 -13.53 0.22 -15.72
CA PRO A 62 -14.66 -0.07 -14.87
C PRO A 62 -14.19 -0.49 -13.48
N PHE A 63 -14.86 0.03 -12.46
CA PHE A 63 -14.70 -0.49 -11.10
C PHE A 63 -15.17 -1.95 -11.05
N PRO A 64 -14.60 -2.83 -10.19
CA PRO A 64 -14.97 -4.24 -10.16
C PRO A 64 -16.47 -4.45 -9.97
N ASN A 65 -17.00 -5.43 -10.69
CA ASN A 65 -18.40 -5.82 -10.62
C ASN A 65 -18.59 -6.92 -9.56
N PHE A 66 -19.23 -6.60 -8.45
CA PHE A 66 -19.45 -7.55 -7.35
C PHE A 66 -20.77 -8.32 -7.45
N SER A 67 -21.45 -8.32 -8.61
CA SER A 67 -22.76 -8.98 -8.76
C SER A 67 -22.67 -10.49 -8.49
N THR A 68 -21.66 -11.13 -9.06
CA THR A 68 -21.28 -12.52 -8.78
C THR A 68 -19.77 -12.64 -8.60
N ARG A 69 -19.30 -13.73 -7.98
CA ARG A 69 -17.86 -14.00 -7.83
C ARG A 69 -17.13 -14.05 -9.18
N ARG A 70 -17.78 -14.62 -10.20
CA ARG A 70 -17.21 -14.75 -11.55
C ARG A 70 -16.96 -13.41 -12.22
N ASP A 71 -17.70 -12.37 -11.85
CA ASP A 71 -17.57 -11.05 -12.45
C ASP A 71 -16.30 -10.30 -12.01
N TRP A 72 -15.61 -10.74 -10.95
CA TRP A 72 -14.42 -10.04 -10.47
C TRP A 72 -13.27 -10.90 -9.93
N TYR A 73 -13.47 -12.18 -9.60
CA TYR A 73 -12.40 -13.02 -9.04
C TYR A 73 -11.23 -13.23 -10.02
N ASP A 74 -11.49 -13.16 -11.32
CA ASP A 74 -10.47 -13.23 -12.36
C ASP A 74 -9.88 -11.85 -12.71
N THR A 75 -10.05 -10.85 -11.83
CA THR A 75 -9.42 -9.53 -11.98
C THR A 75 -7.97 -9.56 -11.49
N TYR A 76 -7.03 -9.31 -12.40
CA TYR A 76 -5.62 -9.23 -12.05
C TYR A 76 -5.22 -7.82 -11.64
N LEU A 77 -4.62 -7.68 -10.46
CA LEU A 77 -4.08 -6.40 -9.97
C LEU A 77 -3.02 -5.82 -10.91
N PHE A 78 -2.19 -6.69 -11.48
CA PHE A 78 -1.22 -6.36 -12.53
C PHE A 78 -1.45 -7.33 -13.69
N PRO A 79 -2.26 -6.93 -14.69
CA PRO A 79 -2.52 -7.78 -15.85
C PRO A 79 -1.30 -7.87 -16.76
N ASN A 80 -1.23 -8.94 -17.55
CA ASN A 80 -0.31 -9.07 -18.68
C ASN A 80 -0.72 -8.12 -19.82
N THR A 81 0.10 -8.04 -20.86
CA THR A 81 -0.17 -7.19 -22.03
C THR A 81 -1.43 -7.54 -22.81
N THR A 82 -1.92 -8.78 -22.71
CA THR A 82 -3.15 -9.26 -23.36
C THR A 82 -4.41 -9.02 -22.53
N GLY A 83 -4.28 -8.69 -21.24
CA GLY A 83 -5.38 -8.42 -20.31
C GLY A 83 -6.13 -9.65 -19.80
N ASP A 84 -5.74 -10.86 -20.21
CA ASP A 84 -6.41 -12.12 -19.92
C ASP A 84 -5.73 -12.93 -18.80
N GLY A 85 -4.66 -12.38 -18.22
CA GLY A 85 -3.84 -13.09 -17.25
C GLY A 85 -3.06 -12.13 -16.36
N SER A 86 -2.46 -12.70 -15.31
CA SER A 86 -1.48 -11.97 -14.49
C SER A 86 -0.20 -11.68 -15.25
N ILE A 87 0.47 -10.58 -14.90
CA ILE A 87 1.78 -10.20 -15.44
C ILE A 87 2.77 -11.37 -15.37
N THR A 88 3.43 -11.65 -16.50
CA THR A 88 4.41 -12.72 -16.59
C THR A 88 5.76 -12.30 -16.00
N TYR A 89 6.60 -13.28 -15.67
CA TYR A 89 7.97 -13.01 -15.20
C TYR A 89 8.79 -12.21 -16.21
N SER A 90 8.67 -12.53 -17.51
CA SER A 90 9.42 -11.87 -18.58
C SER A 90 8.99 -10.41 -18.74
N GLU A 91 7.69 -10.12 -18.70
CA GLU A 91 7.15 -8.76 -18.71
C GLU A 91 7.63 -7.97 -17.50
N GLN A 92 7.49 -8.54 -16.29
CA GLN A 92 7.97 -7.90 -15.07
C GLN A 92 9.48 -7.62 -15.11
N ALA A 93 10.29 -8.60 -15.53
CA ALA A 93 11.74 -8.46 -15.62
C ALA A 93 12.16 -7.40 -16.65
N LYS A 94 11.43 -7.28 -17.77
CA LYS A 94 11.65 -6.22 -18.78
C LYS A 94 11.42 -4.83 -18.19
N ILE A 95 10.30 -4.63 -17.49
CA ILE A 95 9.98 -3.36 -16.81
C ILE A 95 11.05 -3.02 -15.77
N TYR A 96 11.41 -3.97 -14.91
CA TYR A 96 12.46 -3.78 -13.90
C TYR A 96 13.80 -3.38 -14.52
N LYS A 97 14.20 -4.03 -15.62
CA LYS A 97 15.46 -3.71 -16.30
C LYS A 97 15.46 -2.29 -16.88
N GLN A 98 14.33 -1.81 -17.38
CA GLN A 98 14.20 -0.43 -17.87
C GLN A 98 14.34 0.57 -16.73
N VAL A 99 13.63 0.36 -15.61
CA VAL A 99 13.70 1.23 -14.43
C VAL A 99 15.12 1.26 -13.85
N LEU A 100 15.74 0.10 -13.64
CA LEU A 100 17.11 0.03 -13.10
C LEU A 100 18.11 0.75 -14.02
N ARG A 101 17.99 0.59 -15.34
CA ARG A 101 18.84 1.30 -16.31
C ARG A 101 18.63 2.81 -16.24
N TYR A 102 17.38 3.26 -16.13
CA TYR A 102 17.06 4.68 -16.00
C TYR A 102 17.68 5.28 -14.73
N CYS A 103 17.63 4.55 -13.61
CA CYS A 103 18.24 4.97 -12.34
C CYS A 103 19.77 4.75 -12.27
N GLY A 104 20.42 4.27 -13.33
CA GLY A 104 21.86 3.97 -13.31
C GLY A 104 22.26 2.80 -12.40
N VAL A 105 21.32 1.91 -12.05
CA VAL A 105 21.56 0.77 -11.16
C VAL A 105 21.89 -0.49 -11.97
N HIS A 106 23.05 -1.08 -11.71
CA HIS A 106 23.48 -2.33 -12.34
C HIS A 106 23.27 -3.53 -11.42
N SER A 107 22.44 -4.49 -11.83
CA SER A 107 22.21 -5.73 -11.08
C SER A 107 21.91 -6.91 -12.00
N SER A 108 22.49 -8.06 -11.69
CA SER A 108 22.16 -9.35 -12.33
C SER A 108 20.91 -10.01 -11.72
N LYS A 109 20.36 -9.45 -10.64
CA LYS A 109 19.24 -10.00 -9.87
C LYS A 109 18.02 -9.08 -9.95
N LEU A 110 17.39 -9.01 -11.13
CA LEU A 110 16.32 -8.05 -11.44
C LEU A 110 15.13 -8.10 -10.46
N THR A 111 14.40 -9.22 -10.41
CA THR A 111 13.18 -9.35 -9.59
C THR A 111 13.45 -9.68 -8.11
N HIS A 112 14.71 -9.90 -7.74
CA HIS A 112 15.11 -10.30 -6.38
C HIS A 112 15.88 -9.21 -5.63
N ILE A 113 16.23 -8.10 -6.29
CA ILE A 113 17.03 -7.02 -5.70
C ILE A 113 16.38 -6.47 -4.42
N ASN A 114 15.07 -6.21 -4.47
CA ASN A 114 14.30 -5.65 -3.36
C ASN A 114 14.30 -6.59 -2.14
N ARG A 115 14.23 -7.90 -2.35
CA ARG A 115 14.26 -8.87 -1.24
C ARG A 115 15.59 -8.83 -0.50
N LYS A 116 16.71 -8.84 -1.24
CA LYS A 116 18.04 -8.79 -0.62
C LYS A 116 18.27 -7.47 0.11
N SER A 117 17.85 -6.36 -0.52
CA SER A 117 17.93 -5.03 0.09
C SER A 117 17.13 -4.96 1.39
N ALA A 118 15.88 -5.44 1.38
CA ALA A 118 15.01 -5.43 2.55
C ALA A 118 15.62 -6.21 3.73
N ILE A 119 16.20 -7.40 3.47
CA ILE A 119 16.85 -8.20 4.52
C ILE A 119 18.03 -7.45 5.12
N ASN A 120 18.86 -6.81 4.28
CA ASN A 120 20.01 -6.04 4.76
C ASN A 120 19.56 -4.84 5.61
N MET A 121 18.52 -4.12 5.19
CA MET A 121 17.95 -3.00 5.97
C MET A 121 17.48 -3.47 7.34
N VAL A 122 16.71 -4.56 7.38
CA VAL A 122 16.18 -5.15 8.63
C VAL A 122 17.31 -5.66 9.54
N ALA A 123 18.34 -6.27 8.97
CA ALA A 123 19.50 -6.77 9.74
C ALA A 123 20.34 -5.63 10.33
N ASN A 124 20.54 -4.55 9.59
CA ASN A 124 21.28 -3.37 10.06
C ASN A 124 20.61 -2.68 11.25
N GLU A 125 19.27 -2.73 11.32
CA GLU A 125 18.50 -2.17 12.44
C GLU A 125 18.34 -3.15 13.63
N GLY A 126 19.08 -4.27 13.62
CA GLY A 126 19.12 -5.20 14.76
C GLY A 126 17.83 -6.00 14.99
N VAL A 127 16.95 -6.09 14.00
CA VAL A 127 15.71 -6.89 14.09
C VAL A 127 16.06 -8.38 14.27
N SER A 128 15.25 -9.12 15.03
CA SER A 128 15.53 -10.52 15.36
C SER A 128 15.67 -11.41 14.12
N GLY A 129 16.53 -12.43 14.23
CA GLY A 129 16.75 -13.42 13.15
C GLY A 129 15.46 -14.15 12.73
N ASP A 130 14.48 -14.30 13.63
CA ASP A 130 13.18 -14.88 13.32
C ASP A 130 12.39 -14.01 12.33
N GLN A 131 12.26 -12.72 12.61
CA GLN A 131 11.55 -11.80 11.70
C GLN A 131 12.32 -11.58 10.39
N GLN A 132 13.67 -11.59 10.42
CA GLN A 132 14.49 -11.61 9.20
C GLN A 132 14.18 -12.84 8.32
N ARG A 133 14.05 -14.03 8.93
CA ARG A 133 13.66 -15.26 8.22
C ARG A 133 12.24 -15.17 7.66
N GLN A 134 11.31 -14.55 8.39
CA GLN A 134 9.93 -14.33 7.93
C GLN A 134 9.90 -13.40 6.69
N VAL A 135 10.61 -12.26 6.72
CA VAL A 135 10.70 -11.33 5.57
C VAL A 135 11.43 -11.95 4.39
N GLY A 136 12.54 -12.65 4.65
CA GLY A 136 13.31 -13.36 3.62
C GLY A 136 12.59 -14.58 3.04
N ARG A 137 11.54 -15.05 3.71
CA ARG A 137 10.79 -16.27 3.40
C ARG A 137 11.71 -17.50 3.31
N TRP A 138 12.69 -17.56 4.22
CA TRP A 138 13.71 -18.61 4.28
C TRP A 138 13.34 -19.76 5.24
N GLY A 139 12.16 -19.71 5.87
CA GLY A 139 11.69 -20.77 6.77
C GLY A 139 10.98 -21.90 6.02
N SER A 140 11.61 -23.08 5.96
CA SER A 140 10.97 -24.38 5.66
C SER A 140 10.48 -25.09 6.94
N ASP A 141 10.78 -24.54 8.11
CA ASP A 141 10.63 -25.21 9.40
C ASP A 141 9.16 -25.37 9.82
N ARG A 142 8.78 -26.55 10.33
CA ARG A 142 7.45 -26.85 10.88
C ARG A 142 7.10 -25.89 12.02
N MET A 143 8.11 -25.40 12.75
CA MET A 143 7.94 -24.48 13.88
C MET A 143 7.47 -23.09 13.43
N VAL A 144 7.95 -22.60 12.28
CA VAL A 144 7.54 -21.31 11.69
C VAL A 144 6.09 -21.35 11.21
N GLY A 145 5.63 -22.49 10.68
CA GLY A 145 4.24 -22.67 10.26
C GLY A 145 3.24 -22.82 11.41
N CYS A 146 3.67 -23.32 12.58
CA CYS A 146 2.79 -23.61 13.72
C CYS A 146 2.77 -22.53 14.81
N TYR A 147 3.86 -21.76 15.00
CA TYR A 147 3.98 -20.81 16.13
C TYR A 147 4.24 -19.36 15.73
N LEU A 148 4.76 -19.10 14.53
CA LEU A 148 4.96 -17.73 14.02
C LEU A 148 3.72 -17.28 13.24
N SER A 149 2.59 -17.20 13.93
CA SER A 149 1.28 -16.80 13.40
C SER A 149 1.12 -15.28 13.24
N GLY A 150 2.12 -14.48 13.66
CA GLY A 150 2.12 -13.03 13.57
C GLY A 150 2.94 -12.50 12.40
N LEU A 151 2.52 -11.34 11.86
CA LEU A 151 3.32 -10.55 10.93
C LEU A 151 4.66 -10.15 11.58
N PRO A 152 5.77 -10.05 10.82
CA PRO A 152 7.06 -9.59 11.34
C PRO A 152 7.02 -8.07 11.58
N VAL A 153 6.31 -7.62 12.62
CA VAL A 153 5.95 -6.22 12.87
C VAL A 153 7.17 -5.30 12.92
N ASP A 154 8.23 -5.69 13.62
CA ASP A 154 9.44 -4.86 13.72
C ASP A 154 10.15 -4.74 12.37
N ALA A 155 10.23 -5.84 11.62
CA ALA A 155 10.84 -5.83 10.30
C ALA A 155 10.05 -4.96 9.32
N ILE A 156 8.72 -5.06 9.29
CA ILE A 156 7.91 -4.23 8.38
C ILE A 156 7.83 -2.76 8.81
N LYS A 157 8.00 -2.46 10.12
CA LYS A 157 8.19 -1.09 10.61
C LYS A 157 9.51 -0.49 10.14
N VAL A 158 10.60 -1.24 10.27
CA VAL A 158 11.92 -0.83 9.75
C VAL A 158 11.85 -0.57 8.24
N LEU A 159 11.23 -1.46 7.49
CA LEU A 159 11.04 -1.28 6.04
C LEU A 159 10.09 -0.13 5.68
N ALA A 160 9.27 0.34 6.62
CA ALA A 160 8.44 1.54 6.49
C ALA A 160 9.16 2.82 6.95
N GLY A 161 10.44 2.72 7.31
CA GLY A 161 11.31 3.82 7.71
C GLY A 161 11.23 4.21 9.20
N PHE A 162 10.57 3.38 10.01
CA PHE A 162 10.45 3.58 11.46
C PHE A 162 11.46 2.74 12.22
N THR A 163 11.67 3.04 13.50
CA THR A 163 12.50 2.19 14.36
C THR A 163 11.70 1.04 14.96
N THR A 164 12.39 0.11 15.62
CA THR A 164 11.80 -0.96 16.43
C THR A 164 11.20 -0.43 17.74
N ARG A 165 11.43 0.85 18.10
CA ARG A 165 10.90 1.45 19.32
C ARG A 165 9.36 1.43 19.31
N LYS A 166 8.79 1.06 20.46
CA LYS A 166 7.33 1.15 20.68
C LYS A 166 6.90 2.61 20.65
N GLY A 167 5.80 2.90 19.96
CA GLY A 167 5.25 4.24 19.88
C GLY A 167 5.81 5.12 18.75
N ASP A 168 6.81 4.65 18.01
CA ASP A 168 7.52 5.44 16.98
C ASP A 168 6.78 5.54 15.63
N TYR A 169 5.62 4.90 15.49
CA TYR A 169 4.85 4.94 14.24
C TYR A 169 3.99 6.22 14.17
N PHE A 170 4.52 7.25 13.52
CA PHE A 170 3.80 8.49 13.22
C PHE A 170 3.90 8.84 11.73
N ILE A 171 2.75 9.05 11.09
CA ILE A 171 2.64 9.50 9.70
C ILE A 171 2.21 10.96 9.73
N ASN A 172 3.17 11.89 9.58
CA ASN A 172 2.91 13.34 9.68
C ASN A 172 1.81 13.80 8.69
N ARG A 173 1.91 13.37 7.43
CA ARG A 173 0.90 13.66 6.40
C ARG A 173 -0.47 12.99 6.62
N GLY A 174 -0.61 12.19 7.68
CA GLY A 174 -1.87 11.60 8.11
C GLY A 174 -2.48 12.28 9.33
N SER A 175 -2.01 13.48 9.68
CA SER A 175 -2.44 14.22 10.89
C SER A 175 -3.84 14.83 10.81
N ILE A 176 -4.35 15.06 9.59
CA ILE A 176 -5.70 15.56 9.36
C ILE A 176 -6.48 14.58 8.48
N GLU A 177 -7.64 14.15 8.99
CA GLU A 177 -8.59 13.36 8.23
C GLU A 177 -9.34 14.23 7.20
N PRO A 178 -9.42 13.83 5.93
CA PRO A 178 -10.25 14.50 4.94
C PRO A 178 -11.74 14.36 5.30
N SER A 179 -12.56 15.34 4.91
CA SER A 179 -14.01 15.30 5.14
C SER A 179 -14.66 14.15 4.36
N GLU A 180 -15.79 13.65 4.87
CA GLU A 180 -16.55 12.59 4.20
C GLU A 180 -16.97 12.96 2.77
N GLU A 181 -17.30 14.24 2.53
CA GLU A 181 -17.63 14.75 1.20
C GLU A 181 -16.44 14.62 0.24
N LEU A 182 -15.25 15.07 0.66
CA LEU A 182 -14.03 14.96 -0.15
C LEU A 182 -13.62 13.50 -0.37
N ARG A 183 -13.75 12.66 0.66
CA ARG A 183 -13.50 11.21 0.56
C ARG A 183 -14.38 10.56 -0.50
N LYS A 184 -15.68 10.88 -0.53
CA LYS A 184 -16.64 10.31 -1.50
C LYS A 184 -16.40 10.75 -2.94
N MET A 185 -15.69 11.87 -3.17
CA MET A 185 -15.25 12.23 -4.52
C MET A 185 -14.18 11.28 -5.07
N VAL A 186 -13.45 10.58 -4.19
CA VAL A 186 -12.47 9.57 -4.57
C VAL A 186 -13.08 8.17 -4.45
N PHE A 187 -13.11 7.44 -5.55
CA PHE A 187 -13.72 6.11 -5.66
C PHE A 187 -15.21 6.09 -5.25
N PRO A 188 -16.07 6.94 -5.85
CA PRO A 188 -17.49 7.07 -5.47
C PRO A 188 -18.30 5.78 -5.62
N TRP A 189 -17.81 4.81 -6.39
CA TRP A 189 -18.46 3.51 -6.59
C TRP A 189 -18.50 2.65 -5.33
N ILE A 190 -17.70 2.96 -4.31
CA ILE A 190 -17.66 2.18 -3.06
C ILE A 190 -19.05 2.20 -2.39
N GLU A 191 -19.69 3.36 -2.37
CA GLU A 191 -20.99 3.61 -1.75
C GLU A 191 -22.09 2.78 -2.43
N TYR A 192 -22.10 2.80 -3.77
CA TYR A 192 -23.01 1.99 -4.58
C TYR A 192 -22.90 0.50 -4.25
N TRP A 193 -21.68 -0.04 -4.21
CA TRP A 193 -21.48 -1.47 -3.94
C TRP A 193 -21.74 -1.84 -2.48
N ARG A 194 -21.40 -0.97 -1.52
CA ARG A 194 -21.74 -1.17 -0.10
C ARG A 194 -23.25 -1.28 0.09
N GLU A 195 -24.03 -0.42 -0.58
CA GLU A 195 -25.49 -0.48 -0.52
C GLU A 195 -26.04 -1.79 -1.10
N LYS A 196 -25.49 -2.24 -2.24
CA LYS A 196 -25.86 -3.52 -2.87
C LYS A 196 -25.59 -4.73 -1.96
N PHE A 197 -24.43 -4.77 -1.30
CA PHE A 197 -24.14 -5.80 -0.29
C PHE A 197 -25.08 -5.73 0.91
N TYR A 198 -25.33 -4.52 1.44
CA TYR A 198 -26.24 -4.33 2.57
C TYR A 198 -27.67 -4.81 2.28
N ARG A 199 -28.18 -4.51 1.08
CA ARG A 199 -29.51 -4.95 0.63
C ARG A 199 -29.57 -6.41 0.18
N LYS A 200 -28.43 -7.10 0.13
CA LYS A 200 -28.30 -8.48 -0.37
C LYS A 200 -28.80 -8.63 -1.82
N GLU A 201 -28.50 -7.62 -2.63
CA GLU A 201 -28.84 -7.59 -4.07
C GLU A 201 -27.76 -8.22 -4.96
N VAL A 202 -26.67 -8.70 -4.33
CA VAL A 202 -25.52 -9.34 -4.98
C VAL A 202 -25.20 -10.66 -4.27
N GLU A 203 -24.39 -11.50 -4.90
CA GLU A 203 -23.93 -12.75 -4.28
C GLU A 203 -23.23 -12.48 -2.95
N ASP A 204 -23.60 -13.21 -1.90
CA ASP A 204 -22.99 -13.07 -0.58
C ASP A 204 -21.51 -13.45 -0.67
N ASP A 205 -20.63 -12.54 -0.27
CA ASP A 205 -19.19 -12.68 -0.44
C ASP A 205 -18.40 -11.94 0.65
N ILE A 206 -17.26 -12.52 1.04
CA ILE A 206 -16.36 -11.93 2.04
C ILE A 206 -15.31 -11.05 1.36
N ALA A 207 -14.87 -11.39 0.15
CA ALA A 207 -13.78 -10.69 -0.52
C ALA A 207 -14.22 -9.32 -1.05
N GLY A 208 -15.45 -9.20 -1.58
CA GLY A 208 -16.03 -7.94 -2.05
C GLY A 208 -16.06 -6.85 -0.97
N PRO A 209 -16.75 -7.04 0.17
CA PRO A 209 -16.78 -6.06 1.25
C PRO A 209 -15.37 -5.72 1.79
N ASN A 210 -14.49 -6.70 1.94
CA ASN A 210 -13.10 -6.47 2.38
C ASN A 210 -12.30 -5.63 1.37
N PHE A 211 -12.54 -5.82 0.07
CA PHE A 211 -11.94 -4.98 -0.96
C PHE A 211 -12.48 -3.55 -0.89
N LEU A 212 -13.78 -3.37 -0.66
CA LEU A 212 -14.38 -2.04 -0.46
C LEU A 212 -13.82 -1.33 0.78
N ASP A 213 -13.53 -2.06 1.85
CA ASP A 213 -12.86 -1.52 3.04
C ASP A 213 -11.41 -1.12 2.75
N LEU A 214 -10.67 -1.91 1.97
CA LEU A 214 -9.34 -1.53 1.50
C LEU A 214 -9.40 -0.25 0.66
N MET A 215 -10.33 -0.17 -0.30
CA MET A 215 -10.46 1.00 -1.17
C MET A 215 -10.90 2.24 -0.40
N ASP A 216 -11.76 2.09 0.62
CA ASP A 216 -12.19 3.17 1.50
C ASP A 216 -11.03 3.74 2.35
N TYR A 217 -10.16 2.85 2.82
CA TYR A 217 -8.92 3.24 3.47
C TYR A 217 -7.95 3.92 2.49
N LEU A 218 -7.80 3.38 1.27
CA LEU A 218 -6.87 3.90 0.27
C LEU A 218 -7.28 5.28 -0.26
N ARG A 219 -8.56 5.67 -0.30
CA ARG A 219 -8.92 7.06 -0.64
C ARG A 219 -8.45 8.08 0.38
N THR A 220 -8.50 7.75 1.67
CA THR A 220 -7.92 8.62 2.71
C THR A 220 -6.42 8.75 2.51
N VAL A 221 -5.73 7.62 2.29
CA VAL A 221 -4.30 7.62 2.00
C VAL A 221 -3.98 8.42 0.73
N PHE A 222 -4.78 8.30 -0.33
CA PHE A 222 -4.64 9.05 -1.57
C PHE A 222 -4.68 10.55 -1.31
N LEU A 223 -5.73 11.03 -0.64
CA LEU A 223 -5.93 12.44 -0.35
C LEU A 223 -4.80 13.00 0.51
N GLN A 224 -4.41 12.29 1.58
CA GLN A 224 -3.29 12.66 2.43
C GLN A 224 -1.94 12.71 1.69
N ASP A 225 -1.64 11.67 0.89
CA ASP A 225 -0.38 11.59 0.14
C ASP A 225 -0.35 12.63 -1.00
N SER A 226 -1.51 12.98 -1.57
CA SER A 226 -1.62 13.94 -2.66
C SER A 226 -1.14 15.34 -2.27
N VAL A 227 -1.41 15.80 -1.04
CA VAL A 227 -0.97 17.13 -0.57
C VAL A 227 0.55 17.28 -0.63
N VAL A 228 1.29 16.23 -0.27
CA VAL A 228 2.76 16.24 -0.33
C VAL A 228 3.26 16.03 -1.76
N LEU A 229 2.69 15.07 -2.49
CA LEU A 229 3.18 14.69 -3.81
C LEU A 229 2.84 15.71 -4.90
N LYS A 230 1.72 16.44 -4.78
CA LYS A 230 1.35 17.52 -5.69
C LYS A 230 2.35 18.67 -5.63
N GLY A 231 2.80 19.03 -4.43
CA GLY A 231 3.88 20.02 -4.24
C GLY A 231 5.23 19.56 -4.82
N LYS A 232 5.61 18.28 -4.61
CA LYS A 232 6.87 17.73 -5.13
C LYS A 232 6.88 17.52 -6.65
N TYR A 233 5.74 17.11 -7.21
CA TYR A 233 5.61 16.68 -8.61
C TYR A 233 4.40 17.34 -9.27
N PRO A 234 4.37 18.68 -9.40
CA PRO A 234 3.20 19.39 -9.91
C PRO A 234 2.83 19.03 -11.35
N GLY A 235 3.79 18.57 -12.15
CA GLY A 235 3.57 18.12 -13.54
C GLY A 235 3.04 16.70 -13.69
N SER A 236 2.75 15.97 -12.61
CA SER A 236 2.19 14.62 -12.71
C SER A 236 0.78 14.66 -13.30
N PHE A 237 0.48 13.75 -14.24
CA PHE A 237 -0.84 13.62 -14.83
C PHE A 237 -1.93 13.33 -13.79
N ILE A 238 -1.57 12.74 -12.63
CA ILE A 238 -2.53 12.44 -11.56
C ILE A 238 -3.28 13.71 -11.13
N TRP A 239 -2.59 14.85 -11.05
CA TRP A 239 -3.14 16.11 -10.55
C TRP A 239 -4.00 16.86 -11.57
N SER A 240 -4.11 16.35 -12.80
CA SER A 240 -4.99 16.93 -13.82
C SER A 240 -6.48 16.60 -13.61
N HIS A 241 -6.80 15.75 -12.64
CA HIS A 241 -8.20 15.42 -12.32
C HIS A 241 -8.90 16.59 -11.63
N SER A 242 -10.15 16.87 -12.01
CA SER A 242 -10.92 18.04 -11.55
C SER A 242 -11.14 18.11 -10.04
N ILE A 243 -11.01 16.99 -9.31
CA ILE A 243 -11.05 16.97 -7.84
C ILE A 243 -10.07 17.96 -7.22
N PHE A 244 -8.88 18.12 -7.82
CA PHE A 244 -7.81 18.97 -7.30
C PHE A 244 -8.09 20.46 -7.49
N ASP A 245 -9.07 20.80 -8.33
CA ASP A 245 -9.50 22.19 -8.57
C ASP A 245 -10.65 22.62 -7.65
N THR A 246 -11.27 21.69 -6.92
CA THR A 246 -12.39 21.98 -6.03
C THR A 246 -11.96 22.73 -4.78
N ASP A 247 -12.85 23.62 -4.29
CA ASP A 247 -12.58 24.40 -3.09
C ASP A 247 -12.41 23.52 -1.85
N ILE A 248 -13.15 22.42 -1.76
CA ILE A 248 -13.05 21.47 -0.65
C ILE A 248 -11.69 20.76 -0.61
N TYR A 249 -11.09 20.46 -1.76
CA TYR A 249 -9.73 19.92 -1.80
C TYR A 249 -8.70 21.00 -1.45
N LYS A 250 -8.83 22.21 -2.00
CA LYS A 250 -7.89 23.32 -1.74
C LYS A 250 -7.85 23.71 -0.25
N ASP A 251 -9.01 23.80 0.40
CA ASP A 251 -9.10 24.02 1.84
C ASP A 251 -8.42 22.88 2.63
N TYR A 252 -8.65 21.63 2.23
CA TYR A 252 -7.99 20.48 2.86
C TYR A 252 -6.46 20.50 2.67
N GLU A 253 -5.99 20.83 1.47
CA GLU A 253 -4.58 20.95 1.10
C GLU A 253 -3.88 22.01 1.96
N GLU A 254 -4.49 23.20 2.13
CA GLU A 254 -3.96 24.27 2.96
C GLU A 254 -3.84 23.84 4.44
N ARG A 255 -4.93 23.31 5.01
CA ARG A 255 -4.94 22.86 6.41
C ARG A 255 -3.93 21.76 6.68
N LEU A 256 -3.85 20.74 5.82
CA LEU A 256 -2.91 19.64 6.01
C LEU A 256 -1.47 20.10 5.80
N SER A 257 -1.19 20.96 4.82
CA SER A 257 0.15 21.51 4.61
C SER A 257 0.65 22.29 5.84
N ALA A 258 -0.22 23.12 6.43
CA ALA A 258 0.09 23.86 7.65
C ALA A 258 0.38 22.92 8.84
N ALA A 259 -0.43 21.87 9.02
CA ALA A 259 -0.22 20.89 10.08
C ALA A 259 1.07 20.08 9.89
N ILE A 260 1.41 19.71 8.66
CA ILE A 260 2.67 19.01 8.35
C ILE A 260 3.86 19.89 8.75
N ALA A 261 3.86 21.17 8.35
CA ALA A 261 4.94 22.10 8.67
C ALA A 261 5.11 22.30 10.18
N ALA A 262 4.01 22.52 10.91
CA ALA A 262 4.05 22.69 12.36
C ALA A 262 4.59 21.43 13.09
N ASN A 263 4.24 20.23 12.62
CA ASN A 263 4.74 18.98 13.19
C ASN A 263 6.23 18.77 12.91
N ASP A 264 6.70 19.17 11.73
CA ASP A 264 8.12 19.08 11.39
C ASP A 264 8.94 20.03 12.28
N GLU A 265 8.51 21.28 12.46
CA GLU A 265 9.15 22.25 13.38
C GLU A 265 9.25 21.72 14.82
N ASN A 266 8.14 21.22 15.38
CA ASN A 266 8.13 20.62 16.72
C ASN A 266 9.08 19.40 16.84
N SER A 267 9.28 18.65 15.76
CA SER A 267 10.19 17.49 15.76
C SER A 267 11.67 17.88 15.83
N TYR A 268 12.03 19.07 15.33
CA TYR A 268 13.37 19.62 15.44
C TYR A 268 13.67 20.13 16.85
N GLU A 269 12.72 20.80 17.51
CA GLU A 269 12.90 21.33 18.87
C GLU A 269 13.15 20.23 19.93
N VAL A 270 12.55 19.03 19.76
CA VAL A 270 12.74 17.90 20.69
C VAL A 270 14.10 17.19 20.50
N ARG A 271 14.81 17.48 19.40
CA ARG A 271 16.11 16.86 19.06
C ARG A 271 17.32 17.76 19.37
N VAL A 272 17.12 18.97 19.90
CA VAL A 272 18.17 19.92 20.32
C VAL A 272 18.40 19.83 21.83
#